data_AF-A0A846PTF4-F1
#
_entry.id   AF-A0A846PTF4-F1
#
_cell.length_a   1.000
_cell.length_b   1.000
_cell.length_c   1.000
_cell.angle_alpha   90.00
_cell.angle_beta   90.00
_cell.angle_gamma   90.00
#
_symmetry.space_group_name_H-M   'P 1'
#
loop_
_entity.id
_entity.type
_entity.pdbx_description
1 polymer ?
#
loop_
_entity_poly.entity_id
_entity_poly.type
_entity_poly.pdbx_seq_one_letter_code
_entity_poly.pdbx_strand_id
1 'polypeptide(L)'
;MFFVKLGILALGVFVASLFAIPIAFAEPDVQIILEKTTYSYGEKLFYTIEVSEITGDLAIIHIRDESGKGSSAIPFEISELKTDVPSLYPFEKMVFPEGKYFIDVQYSGAEHTAEFELIDTGNLVIPFQTKQIAYSWLINQVSAGIFIDSINKVVEKQDISIPFEINKDNIATIHIPEWFKFTTGWWLEEKLSDETFANAIQNLLDRKIITG
;
A
#
# COMPACT_ATOMS: atom_id res chain seq x y z
N MET A 1 51.33 -92.46 5.00
CA MET A 1 51.70 -91.07 4.68
C MET A 1 51.01 -90.72 3.38
N PHE A 2 49.91 -89.95 3.42
CA PHE A 2 49.42 -88.98 2.42
C PHE A 2 47.99 -88.51 2.84
N PHE A 3 47.71 -87.25 2.52
CA PHE A 3 46.86 -86.29 3.24
C PHE A 3 45.35 -86.35 2.91
N VAL A 4 44.49 -86.11 3.89
CA VAL A 4 43.10 -85.63 3.67
C VAL A 4 43.07 -84.13 3.93
N LYS A 5 42.74 -83.34 2.91
CA LYS A 5 42.61 -81.88 2.99
C LYS A 5 41.38 -81.50 3.83
N LEU A 6 41.60 -80.70 4.87
CA LEU A 6 40.57 -80.07 5.68
C LEU A 6 40.06 -78.83 4.93
N GLY A 7 38.79 -78.85 4.48
CA GLY A 7 38.13 -77.68 3.90
C GLY A 7 37.70 -76.72 4.99
N ILE A 8 38.22 -75.48 4.96
CA ILE A 8 37.81 -74.41 5.89
C ILE A 8 36.59 -73.71 5.28
N LEU A 9 35.45 -73.80 5.98
CA LEU A 9 34.23 -73.07 5.65
C LEU A 9 34.35 -71.65 6.24
N ALA A 10 34.53 -70.64 5.39
CA ALA A 10 34.54 -69.24 5.82
C ALA A 10 33.09 -68.73 5.95
N LEU A 11 32.62 -68.55 7.18
CA LEU A 11 31.33 -67.94 7.49
C LEU A 11 31.46 -66.42 7.38
N GLY A 12 30.99 -65.84 6.27
CA GLY A 12 30.94 -64.39 6.07
C GLY A 12 29.85 -63.76 6.94
N VAL A 13 30.24 -62.95 7.93
CA VAL A 13 29.31 -62.11 8.69
C VAL A 13 28.95 -60.89 7.84
N PHE A 14 27.71 -60.81 7.37
CA PHE A 14 27.20 -59.66 6.64
C PHE A 14 26.66 -58.63 7.65
N VAL A 15 27.45 -57.61 7.96
CA VAL A 15 27.00 -56.48 8.78
C VAL A 15 26.18 -55.57 7.87
N ALA A 16 24.85 -55.65 7.97
CA ALA A 16 23.96 -54.71 7.32
C ALA A 16 24.07 -53.35 8.04
N SER A 17 24.88 -52.44 7.51
CA SER A 17 24.90 -51.05 7.95
C SER A 17 23.57 -50.41 7.55
N LEU A 18 22.69 -50.13 8.52
CA LEU A 18 21.55 -49.24 8.31
C LEU A 18 22.09 -47.85 7.96
N PHE A 19 22.06 -47.51 6.67
CA PHE A 19 22.18 -46.11 6.24
C PHE A 19 20.85 -45.43 6.59
N ALA A 20 20.86 -44.59 7.64
CA ALA A 20 19.80 -43.62 7.84
C ALA A 20 19.88 -42.61 6.69
N ILE A 21 18.91 -42.63 5.78
CA ILE A 21 18.78 -41.57 4.77
C ILE A 21 18.28 -40.34 5.51
N PRO A 22 19.01 -39.21 5.53
CA PRO A 22 18.48 -37.99 6.11
C PRO A 22 17.26 -37.57 5.29
N ILE A 23 16.10 -37.48 5.96
CA ILE A 23 14.92 -36.84 5.38
C ILE A 23 15.23 -35.34 5.39
N ALA A 24 15.45 -34.77 4.21
CA ALA A 24 15.49 -33.32 4.04
C ALA A 24 14.04 -32.84 3.90
N PHE A 25 13.55 -32.08 4.89
CA PHE A 25 12.33 -31.28 4.71
C PHE A 25 12.71 -30.03 3.91
N ALA A 26 11.87 -29.65 2.94
CA ALA A 26 12.05 -28.36 2.26
C ALA A 26 11.84 -27.25 3.28
N GLU A 27 12.75 -26.28 3.35
CA GLU A 27 12.56 -25.10 4.16
C GLU A 27 11.46 -24.23 3.52
N PRO A 28 10.58 -23.60 4.31
CA PRO A 28 9.59 -22.68 3.78
C PRO A 28 10.24 -21.60 2.91
N ASP A 29 9.56 -21.19 1.84
CA ASP A 29 9.96 -20.09 0.97
C ASP A 29 8.85 -19.04 0.93
N VAL A 30 9.24 -17.78 0.76
CA VAL A 30 8.33 -16.63 0.63
C VAL A 30 8.86 -15.68 -0.43
N GLN A 31 7.98 -15.16 -1.28
CA GLN A 31 8.33 -14.22 -2.34
C GLN A 31 7.29 -13.12 -2.44
N ILE A 32 7.75 -11.93 -2.80
CA ILE A 32 6.88 -10.78 -3.12
C ILE A 32 6.86 -10.61 -4.62
N ILE A 33 5.66 -10.60 -5.20
CA ILE A 33 5.43 -10.36 -6.62
C ILE A 33 4.79 -8.99 -6.78
N LEU A 34 5.46 -8.13 -7.54
CA LEU A 34 4.98 -6.82 -7.93
C LEU A 34 4.47 -6.87 -9.37
N GLU A 35 3.27 -6.33 -9.61
CA GLU A 35 2.78 -6.10 -10.99
C GLU A 35 3.55 -4.97 -11.69
N LYS A 36 4.02 -4.00 -10.89
CA LYS A 36 4.84 -2.86 -11.34
C LYS A 36 5.76 -2.38 -10.23
N THR A 37 6.86 -1.75 -10.64
CA THR A 37 7.90 -1.23 -9.73
C THR A 37 7.92 0.30 -9.66
N THR A 38 7.00 0.99 -10.34
CA THR A 38 6.91 2.44 -10.32
C THR A 38 5.49 2.86 -9.98
N TYR A 39 5.36 3.67 -8.94
CA TYR A 39 4.11 4.21 -8.44
C TYR A 39 4.17 5.73 -8.47
N SER A 40 3.00 6.34 -8.59
CA SER A 40 2.77 7.77 -8.53
C SER A 40 1.78 8.11 -7.43
N TYR A 41 1.74 9.38 -7.02
CA TYR A 41 0.75 9.83 -6.05
C TYR A 41 -0.68 9.54 -6.53
N GLY A 42 -1.52 9.12 -5.58
CA GLY A 42 -2.91 8.72 -5.82
C GLY A 42 -3.06 7.21 -6.07
N GLU A 43 -1.99 6.49 -6.35
CA GLU A 43 -2.03 5.04 -6.53
C GLU A 43 -1.91 4.30 -5.20
N LYS A 44 -2.59 3.15 -5.09
CA LYS A 44 -2.48 2.24 -3.95
C LYS A 44 -1.35 1.24 -4.24
N LEU A 45 -0.51 0.98 -3.24
CA LEU A 45 0.47 -0.10 -3.31
C LEU A 45 -0.27 -1.44 -3.43
N PHE A 46 0.19 -2.30 -4.34
CA PHE A 46 -0.38 -3.63 -4.56
C PHE A 46 0.75 -4.63 -4.86
N TYR A 47 0.75 -5.75 -4.15
CA TYR A 47 1.68 -6.85 -4.34
C TYR A 47 1.04 -8.16 -3.89
N THR A 48 1.58 -9.27 -4.38
CA THR A 48 1.17 -10.61 -3.96
C THR A 48 2.29 -11.22 -3.14
N ILE A 49 1.94 -11.87 -2.03
CA ILE A 49 2.86 -12.74 -1.29
C ILE A 49 2.62 -14.17 -1.78
N GLU A 50 3.66 -14.81 -2.31
CA GLU A 50 3.67 -16.23 -2.67
C GLU A 50 4.48 -17.02 -1.64
N VAL A 51 3.93 -18.12 -1.12
CA VAL A 51 4.60 -19.01 -0.17
C VAL A 51 4.64 -20.44 -0.71
N SER A 52 5.65 -21.21 -0.32
CA SER A 52 5.75 -22.63 -0.67
C SER A 52 4.71 -23.50 0.04
N GLU A 53 4.30 -23.10 1.24
CA GLU A 53 3.35 -23.81 2.09
C GLU A 53 2.66 -22.88 3.09
N ILE A 54 1.50 -23.29 3.62
CA ILE A 54 0.77 -22.55 4.64
C ILE A 54 1.07 -23.17 6.00
N THR A 55 1.75 -22.43 6.87
CA THR A 55 2.20 -22.91 8.18
C THR A 55 1.25 -22.52 9.32
N GLY A 56 0.38 -21.53 9.10
CA GLY A 56 -0.48 -20.91 10.11
C GLY A 56 0.18 -19.79 10.91
N ASP A 57 1.47 -19.50 10.67
CA ASP A 57 2.13 -18.31 11.22
C ASP A 57 1.61 -17.03 10.56
N LEU A 58 1.88 -15.88 11.17
CA LEU A 58 1.66 -14.58 10.54
C LEU A 58 2.89 -14.20 9.71
N ALA A 59 2.67 -13.70 8.50
CA ALA A 59 3.70 -12.97 7.79
C ALA A 59 3.89 -11.60 8.45
N ILE A 60 5.14 -11.18 8.61
CA ILE A 60 5.50 -9.87 9.15
C ILE A 60 6.04 -9.02 8.02
N ILE A 61 5.34 -7.93 7.73
CA ILE A 61 5.67 -7.04 6.62
C ILE A 61 6.22 -5.72 7.16
N HIS A 62 7.28 -5.21 6.55
CA HIS A 62 7.78 -3.86 6.74
C HIS A 62 7.86 -3.13 5.40
N ILE A 63 7.40 -1.89 5.36
CA ILE A 63 7.60 -1.00 4.21
C ILE A 63 8.50 0.13 4.66
N ARG A 64 9.64 0.31 3.98
CA ARG A 64 10.67 1.29 4.36
C ARG A 64 11.24 2.04 3.17
N ASP A 65 11.69 3.26 3.41
CA ASP A 65 12.47 4.04 2.45
C ASP A 65 13.94 3.59 2.42
N GLU A 66 14.74 4.20 1.53
CA GLU A 66 16.20 3.95 1.43
C GLU A 66 16.99 4.23 2.70
N SER A 67 16.50 5.11 3.58
CA SER A 67 17.15 5.38 4.87
C SER A 67 16.83 4.31 5.93
N GLY A 68 15.93 3.37 5.62
CA GLY A 68 15.42 2.36 6.53
C GLY A 68 14.29 2.87 7.43
N LYS A 69 13.85 4.11 7.26
CA LYS A 69 12.68 4.64 7.96
C LYS A 69 11.42 4.08 7.29
N GLY A 70 10.49 3.57 8.08
CA GLY A 70 9.36 2.85 7.52
C GLY A 70 8.22 2.65 8.50
N SER A 71 7.34 1.74 8.13
CA SER A 71 6.24 1.27 8.95
C SER A 71 6.74 0.57 10.21
N SER A 72 5.86 0.47 11.20
CA SER A 72 5.94 -0.62 12.18
C SER A 72 5.72 -1.98 11.51
N ALA A 73 5.94 -3.07 12.24
CA ALA A 73 5.59 -4.42 11.80
C ALA A 73 4.10 -4.51 11.46
N ILE A 74 3.79 -4.97 10.25
CA ILE A 74 2.43 -5.21 9.77
C ILE A 74 2.20 -6.72 9.74
N PRO A 75 1.51 -7.29 10.74
CA PRO A 75 1.15 -8.70 10.72
C PRO A 75 0.08 -8.96 9.65
N PHE A 76 0.27 -10.02 8.87
CA PHE A 76 -0.61 -10.42 7.79
C PHE A 76 -0.86 -11.93 7.81
N GLU A 77 -2.12 -12.33 7.68
CA GLU A 77 -2.51 -13.75 7.68
C GLU A 77 -2.35 -14.34 6.28
N ILE A 78 -1.63 -15.45 6.17
CA ILE A 78 -1.48 -16.20 4.92
C ILE A 78 -2.48 -17.35 4.91
N SER A 79 -3.56 -17.19 4.14
CA SER A 79 -4.61 -18.21 3.98
C SER A 79 -4.49 -19.02 2.69
N GLU A 80 -3.71 -18.52 1.73
CA GLU A 80 -3.53 -19.10 0.40
C GLU A 80 -2.06 -19.04 -0.02
N LEU A 81 -1.64 -19.96 -0.91
CA LEU A 81 -0.25 -19.98 -1.42
C LEU A 81 0.13 -18.70 -2.17
N LYS A 82 -0.85 -17.99 -2.73
CA LYS A 82 -0.68 -16.65 -3.30
C LYS A 82 -1.75 -15.77 -2.70
N THR A 83 -1.34 -14.73 -1.97
CA THR A 83 -2.27 -13.81 -1.31
C THR A 83 -2.00 -12.39 -1.75
N ASP A 84 -3.01 -11.72 -2.30
CA ASP A 84 -2.92 -10.33 -2.71
C ASP A 84 -3.00 -9.39 -1.50
N VAL A 85 -2.14 -8.39 -1.47
CA VAL A 85 -2.00 -7.43 -0.39
C VAL A 85 -2.19 -6.00 -0.91
N PRO A 86 -3.44 -5.51 -0.97
CA PRO A 86 -3.72 -4.12 -1.32
C PRO A 86 -3.49 -3.18 -0.13
N SER A 87 -2.84 -2.04 -0.36
CA SER A 87 -2.82 -0.95 0.62
C SER A 87 -4.21 -0.36 0.81
N LEU A 88 -4.56 -0.04 2.06
CA LEU A 88 -5.80 0.65 2.40
C LEU A 88 -5.83 2.09 1.86
N TYR A 89 -4.66 2.74 1.79
CA TYR A 89 -4.53 4.15 1.43
C TYR A 89 -3.61 4.32 0.22
N PRO A 90 -3.90 5.29 -0.67
CA PRO A 90 -3.00 5.64 -1.76
C PRO A 90 -1.75 6.37 -1.25
N PHE A 91 -0.74 6.47 -2.09
CA PHE A 91 0.41 7.32 -1.83
C PHE A 91 0.01 8.79 -1.90
N GLU A 92 0.27 9.54 -0.83
CA GLU A 92 0.05 10.99 -0.73
C GLU A 92 1.36 11.74 -0.50
N LYS A 93 1.57 12.83 -1.24
CA LYS A 93 2.81 13.64 -1.22
C LYS A 93 3.20 14.17 0.15
N MET A 94 2.21 14.49 1.00
CA MET A 94 2.47 14.99 2.35
C MET A 94 2.95 13.91 3.32
N VAL A 95 2.73 12.63 2.99
CA VAL A 95 3.03 11.48 3.86
C VAL A 95 4.24 10.70 3.36
N PHE A 96 4.34 10.52 2.04
CA PHE A 96 5.35 9.70 1.39
C PHE A 96 6.23 10.57 0.48
N PRO A 97 7.48 10.85 0.87
CA PRO A 97 8.46 11.47 -0.03
C PRO A 97 8.70 10.63 -1.29
N GLU A 98 9.05 11.29 -2.39
CA GLU A 98 9.52 10.60 -3.59
C GLU A 98 10.80 9.80 -3.29
N GLY A 99 11.00 8.73 -4.05
CA GLY A 99 12.23 7.94 -4.01
C GLY A 99 11.96 6.44 -3.96
N LYS A 100 13.02 5.71 -3.60
CA LYS A 100 13.01 4.25 -3.60
C LYS A 100 12.54 3.70 -2.24
N TYR A 101 11.72 2.67 -2.34
CA TYR A 101 11.09 1.98 -1.23
C TYR A 101 11.31 0.47 -1.33
N PHE A 102 11.21 -0.18 -0.19
CA PHE A 102 11.36 -1.61 -0.03
C PHE A 102 10.17 -2.19 0.73
N ILE A 103 9.74 -3.37 0.31
CA ILE A 103 8.78 -4.22 1.01
C ILE A 103 9.58 -5.43 1.49
N ASP A 104 9.72 -5.58 2.79
CA ASP A 104 10.32 -6.76 3.40
C ASP A 104 9.19 -7.64 3.95
N VAL A 105 9.23 -8.93 3.64
CA VAL A 105 8.34 -9.93 4.23
C VAL A 105 9.16 -10.98 4.93
N GLN A 106 8.71 -11.37 6.13
CA GLN A 106 9.21 -12.53 6.85
C GLN A 106 8.04 -13.49 7.11
N TYR A 107 8.23 -14.78 6.82
CA TYR A 107 7.22 -15.81 7.03
C TYR A 107 7.87 -17.14 7.39
N SER A 108 7.56 -17.69 8.57
CA SER A 108 8.09 -18.98 9.06
C SER A 108 9.61 -19.16 8.90
N GLY A 109 10.37 -18.08 9.11
CA GLY A 109 11.85 -18.05 9.01
C GLY A 109 12.38 -17.69 7.62
N ALA A 110 11.55 -17.75 6.58
CA ALA A 110 11.90 -17.27 5.24
C ALA A 110 11.75 -15.75 5.15
N GLU A 111 12.58 -15.12 4.32
CA GLU A 111 12.58 -13.66 4.12
C GLU A 111 12.71 -13.32 2.64
N HIS A 112 12.02 -12.25 2.22
CA HIS A 112 12.18 -11.70 0.88
C HIS A 112 11.99 -10.19 0.89
N THR A 113 12.75 -9.49 0.04
CA THR A 113 12.64 -8.05 -0.15
C THR A 113 12.34 -7.75 -1.61
N ALA A 114 11.30 -6.95 -1.85
CA ALA A 114 11.03 -6.34 -3.16
C ALA A 114 11.24 -4.83 -3.09
N GLU A 115 11.53 -4.20 -4.23
CA GLU A 115 11.75 -2.76 -4.34
C GLU A 115 10.80 -2.12 -5.35
N PHE A 116 10.41 -0.88 -5.06
CA PHE A 116 9.65 -0.02 -5.98
C PHE A 116 10.09 1.43 -5.81
N GLU A 117 9.72 2.26 -6.78
CA GLU A 117 9.99 3.69 -6.80
C GLU A 117 8.68 4.47 -6.77
N LEU A 118 8.64 5.51 -5.95
CA LEU A 118 7.56 6.49 -5.89
C LEU A 118 8.03 7.78 -6.56
N ILE A 119 7.35 8.18 -7.63
CA ILE A 119 7.68 9.39 -8.40
C ILE A 119 6.50 10.36 -8.41
N ASP A 120 6.80 11.65 -8.48
CA ASP A 120 5.77 12.66 -8.75
C ASP A 120 5.61 12.86 -10.26
N THR A 121 4.46 12.44 -10.78
CA THR A 121 4.09 12.65 -12.19
C THR A 121 3.29 13.94 -12.40
N GLY A 122 3.07 14.73 -11.34
CA GLY A 122 2.21 15.91 -11.36
C GLY A 122 0.72 15.59 -11.31
N ASN A 123 0.33 14.38 -10.86
CA ASN A 123 -1.08 14.03 -10.69
C ASN A 123 -1.69 14.85 -9.56
N LEU A 124 -2.85 15.45 -9.79
CA LEU A 124 -3.60 16.09 -8.72
C LEU A 124 -4.16 15.03 -7.76
N VAL A 125 -3.68 15.08 -6.51
CA VAL A 125 -4.14 14.22 -5.42
C VAL A 125 -4.57 15.09 -4.25
N ILE A 126 -5.85 15.03 -3.90
CA ILE A 126 -6.41 15.77 -2.78
C ILE A 126 -6.23 14.90 -1.52
N PRO A 127 -5.45 15.35 -0.52
CA PRO A 127 -5.10 14.53 0.65
C PRO A 127 -6.30 14.08 1.49
N PHE A 128 -6.12 12.96 2.20
CA PHE A 128 -7.12 12.41 3.10
C PHE A 128 -7.67 13.43 4.11
N GLN A 129 -6.82 14.32 4.66
CA GLN A 129 -7.25 15.34 5.62
C GLN A 129 -8.27 16.31 5.01
N THR A 130 -8.11 16.65 3.72
CA THR A 130 -9.08 17.48 2.99
C THR A 130 -10.36 16.70 2.71
N LYS A 131 -10.27 15.40 2.44
CA LYS A 131 -11.45 14.51 2.34
C LYS A 131 -12.23 14.44 3.66
N GLN A 132 -11.55 14.42 4.81
CA GLN A 132 -12.21 14.47 6.12
C GLN A 132 -12.97 15.79 6.33
N ILE A 133 -12.38 16.92 5.94
CA ILE A 133 -13.04 18.24 6.03
C ILE A 133 -14.26 18.29 5.10
N ALA A 134 -14.15 17.73 3.89
CA ALA A 134 -15.28 17.61 2.97
C ALA A 134 -16.42 16.78 3.57
N TYR A 135 -16.12 15.66 4.22
CA TYR A 135 -17.12 14.87 4.95
C TYR A 135 -17.79 15.71 6.04
N SER A 136 -17.01 16.42 6.86
CA SER A 136 -17.56 17.35 7.87
C SER A 136 -18.45 18.43 7.26
N TRP A 137 -18.14 18.93 6.06
CA TRP A 137 -18.99 19.88 5.34
C TRP A 137 -20.31 19.25 4.87
N LEU A 138 -20.28 18.01 4.35
CA LEU A 138 -21.50 17.28 3.96
C LEU A 138 -22.50 17.14 5.11
N ILE A 139 -21.99 16.88 6.32
CA ILE A 139 -22.82 16.72 7.52
C ILE A 139 -23.02 18.04 8.28
N ASN A 140 -22.73 19.19 7.66
CA ASN A 140 -22.92 20.54 8.21
C ASN A 140 -22.16 20.82 9.52
N GLN A 141 -21.05 20.14 9.78
CA GLN A 141 -20.20 20.39 10.94
C GLN A 141 -19.20 21.54 10.74
N VAL A 142 -18.86 21.84 9.48
CA VAL A 142 -17.98 22.98 9.13
C VAL A 142 -18.60 23.82 8.01
N SER A 143 -18.22 25.09 7.92
CA SER A 143 -18.70 25.99 6.87
C SER A 143 -18.12 25.64 5.51
N ALA A 144 -18.81 26.07 4.44
CA ALA A 144 -18.29 25.98 3.08
C ALA A 144 -16.93 26.69 2.92
N GLY A 145 -16.72 27.82 3.61
CA GLY A 145 -15.43 28.50 3.60
C GLY A 145 -14.29 27.68 4.22
N ILE A 146 -14.54 26.95 5.32
CA ILE A 146 -13.53 26.04 5.89
C ILE A 146 -13.18 24.93 4.88
N PHE A 147 -14.18 24.41 4.17
CA PHE A 147 -13.94 23.39 3.15
C PHE A 147 -13.14 23.94 1.95
N ILE A 148 -13.53 25.07 1.36
CA ILE A 148 -12.78 25.68 0.25
C ILE A 148 -11.37 26.08 0.69
N ASP A 149 -11.19 26.59 1.91
CA ASP A 149 -9.87 26.90 2.46
C ASP A 149 -8.99 25.66 2.58
N SER A 150 -9.56 24.51 2.97
CA SER A 150 -8.82 23.25 3.03
C SER A 150 -8.32 22.78 1.67
N ILE A 151 -9.07 23.05 0.60
CA ILE A 151 -8.65 22.78 -0.78
C ILE A 151 -7.56 23.78 -1.19
N ASN A 152 -7.77 25.08 -0.94
CA ASN A 152 -6.83 26.15 -1.28
C ASN A 152 -5.42 25.94 -0.70
N LYS A 153 -5.34 25.29 0.47
CA LYS A 153 -4.07 25.06 1.18
C LYS A 153 -3.26 23.89 0.64
N VAL A 154 -3.89 22.95 -0.07
CA VAL A 154 -3.26 21.68 -0.45
C VAL A 154 -3.16 21.52 -1.97
N VAL A 155 -4.00 22.20 -2.73
CA VAL A 155 -4.02 22.13 -4.19
C VAL A 155 -3.21 23.27 -4.78
N GLU A 156 -2.44 22.98 -5.83
CA GLU A 156 -1.66 24.00 -6.52
C GLU A 156 -2.57 24.94 -7.32
N LYS A 157 -2.15 26.21 -7.45
CA LYS A 157 -2.94 27.25 -8.13
C LYS A 157 -3.26 26.94 -9.59
N GLN A 158 -2.46 26.09 -10.23
CA GLN A 158 -2.67 25.65 -11.61
C GLN A 158 -3.86 24.70 -11.74
N ASP A 159 -4.18 23.95 -10.69
CA ASP A 159 -5.28 22.98 -10.67
C ASP A 159 -6.58 23.62 -10.20
N ILE A 160 -6.51 24.44 -9.14
CA ILE A 160 -7.65 25.23 -8.65
C ILE A 160 -7.19 26.65 -8.33
N SER A 161 -7.75 27.62 -9.04
CA SER A 161 -7.47 29.04 -8.86
C SER A 161 -8.65 29.75 -8.19
N ILE A 162 -8.57 29.92 -6.86
CA ILE A 162 -9.55 30.67 -6.09
C ILE A 162 -9.30 32.18 -6.25
N PRO A 163 -10.24 32.95 -6.82
CA PRO A 163 -10.02 34.34 -7.23
C PRO A 163 -10.18 35.37 -6.11
N PHE A 164 -10.21 34.93 -4.84
CA PHE A 164 -10.36 35.77 -3.66
C PHE A 164 -9.52 35.22 -2.51
N GLU A 165 -9.12 36.09 -1.59
CA GLU A 165 -8.44 35.65 -0.36
C GLU A 165 -9.43 35.02 0.60
N ILE A 166 -9.00 34.00 1.36
CA ILE A 166 -9.81 33.40 2.42
C ILE A 166 -9.20 33.75 3.76
N ASN A 167 -9.98 34.42 4.61
CA ASN A 167 -9.53 34.88 5.92
C ASN A 167 -10.69 34.84 6.93
N LYS A 168 -10.41 35.25 8.18
CA LYS A 168 -11.41 35.19 9.26
C LYS A 168 -12.66 36.03 8.99
N ASP A 169 -12.58 37.05 8.15
CA ASP A 169 -13.67 37.98 7.89
C ASP A 169 -14.67 37.41 6.87
N ASN A 170 -14.21 36.58 5.92
CA ASN A 170 -15.07 36.02 4.86
C ASN A 170 -15.24 34.49 4.89
N ILE A 171 -14.53 33.77 5.76
CA ILE A 171 -14.65 32.29 5.86
C ILE A 171 -16.07 31.80 6.21
N ALA A 172 -16.89 32.67 6.80
CA ALA A 172 -18.29 32.39 7.11
C ALA A 172 -19.26 32.80 5.99
N THR A 173 -18.84 33.66 5.05
CA THR A 173 -19.68 34.17 3.96
C THR A 173 -19.50 33.41 2.67
N ILE A 174 -18.40 32.66 2.52
CA ILE A 174 -18.19 31.78 1.36
C ILE A 174 -19.33 30.79 1.24
N HIS A 175 -19.96 30.80 0.08
CA HIS A 175 -21.12 29.96 -0.22
C HIS A 175 -20.77 28.94 -1.32
N ILE A 176 -21.09 27.67 -1.06
CA ILE A 176 -21.16 26.61 -2.06
C ILE A 176 -22.63 26.16 -2.13
N PRO A 177 -23.23 26.03 -3.32
CA PRO A 177 -24.61 25.56 -3.41
C PRO A 177 -24.81 24.17 -2.79
N GLU A 178 -25.93 24.01 -2.08
CA GLU A 178 -26.26 22.75 -1.39
C GLU A 178 -26.27 21.52 -2.31
N TRP A 179 -26.69 21.66 -3.57
CA TRP A 179 -26.67 20.56 -4.53
C TRP A 179 -25.27 20.04 -4.83
N PHE A 180 -24.21 20.82 -4.59
CA PHE A 180 -22.83 20.38 -4.81
C PHE A 180 -22.36 19.34 -3.77
N LYS A 181 -23.13 19.17 -2.68
CA LYS A 181 -22.91 18.06 -1.73
C LYS A 181 -23.04 16.70 -2.40
N PHE A 182 -23.88 16.55 -3.43
CA PHE A 182 -23.98 15.30 -4.18
C PHE A 182 -22.67 14.97 -4.92
N THR A 183 -22.08 15.96 -5.61
CA THR A 183 -20.79 15.82 -6.30
C THR A 183 -19.67 15.51 -5.31
N THR A 184 -19.65 16.20 -4.18
CA THR A 184 -18.66 15.96 -3.11
C THR A 184 -18.82 14.58 -2.48
N GLY A 185 -20.06 14.10 -2.30
CA GLY A 185 -20.33 12.73 -1.86
C GLY A 185 -19.80 11.67 -2.82
N TRP A 186 -20.04 11.83 -4.13
CA TRP A 186 -19.48 10.90 -5.13
C TRP A 186 -17.95 10.91 -5.16
N TRP A 187 -17.33 12.06 -4.96
CA TRP A 187 -15.88 12.15 -4.82
C TRP A 187 -15.35 11.42 -3.58
N LEU A 188 -16.00 11.57 -2.42
CA LEU A 188 -15.64 10.84 -1.20
C LEU A 188 -15.87 9.32 -1.30
N GLU A 189 -16.84 8.90 -2.10
CA GLU A 189 -17.11 7.49 -2.40
C GLU A 189 -16.17 6.91 -3.48
N GLU A 190 -15.09 7.62 -3.85
CA GLU A 190 -14.16 7.25 -4.93
C GLU A 190 -14.85 7.03 -6.30
N LYS A 191 -16.06 7.57 -6.51
CA LYS A 191 -16.78 7.53 -7.80
C LYS A 191 -16.37 8.65 -8.76
N LEU A 192 -15.70 9.68 -8.24
CA LEU A 192 -15.07 10.75 -9.03
C LEU A 192 -13.58 10.81 -8.66
N SER A 193 -12.73 10.99 -9.67
CA SER A 193 -11.31 11.27 -9.43
C SER A 193 -11.12 12.65 -8.78
N ASP A 194 -10.00 12.83 -8.09
CA ASP A 194 -9.60 14.12 -7.52
C ASP A 194 -9.54 15.21 -8.61
N GLU A 195 -9.04 14.87 -9.80
CA GLU A 195 -9.03 15.75 -10.99
C GLU A 195 -10.45 16.15 -11.43
N THR A 196 -11.37 15.19 -11.53
CA THR A 196 -12.76 15.48 -11.93
C THR A 196 -13.44 16.37 -10.91
N PHE A 197 -13.20 16.12 -9.62
CA PHE A 197 -13.75 16.91 -8.53
C PHE A 197 -13.20 18.33 -8.52
N ALA A 198 -11.89 18.49 -8.69
CA ALA A 198 -11.22 19.78 -8.78
C ALA A 198 -11.74 20.61 -9.97
N ASN A 199 -11.88 19.98 -11.14
CA ASN A 199 -12.46 20.62 -12.31
C ASN A 199 -13.90 21.09 -12.07
N ALA A 200 -14.69 20.33 -11.31
CA ALA A 200 -16.05 20.74 -10.93
C ALA A 200 -16.03 21.98 -10.01
N ILE A 201 -15.12 22.03 -9.03
CA ILE A 201 -14.92 23.22 -8.18
C ILE A 201 -14.49 24.42 -9.02
N GLN A 202 -13.48 24.24 -9.88
CA GLN A 202 -12.99 25.30 -10.77
C GLN A 202 -14.11 25.86 -11.63
N ASN A 203 -14.97 25.00 -12.18
CA ASN A 203 -16.12 25.43 -12.98
C ASN A 203 -17.12 26.28 -12.18
N LEU A 204 -17.33 25.99 -10.89
CA LEU A 204 -18.18 26.80 -10.02
C LEU A 204 -17.56 28.16 -9.69
N LEU A 205 -16.24 28.22 -9.51
CA LEU A 205 -15.50 29.46 -9.32
C LEU A 205 -15.58 30.34 -10.59
N ASP A 206 -15.34 29.76 -11.76
CA ASP A 206 -15.39 30.47 -13.05
C ASP A 206 -16.77 31.08 -13.33
N ARG A 207 -17.83 30.34 -12.99
CA ARG A 207 -19.22 30.79 -13.13
C ARG A 207 -19.67 31.73 -12.02
N LYS A 208 -18.80 32.04 -11.05
CA LYS A 208 -19.10 32.88 -9.87
C LYS A 208 -20.27 32.33 -9.06
N ILE A 209 -20.37 31.01 -8.99
CA ILE A 209 -21.34 30.30 -8.16
C ILE A 209 -20.79 30.12 -6.74
N ILE A 210 -19.47 29.87 -6.64
CA ILE A 210 -18.72 30.00 -5.37
C ILE A 210 -18.15 31.42 -5.33
N THR A 211 -18.49 32.15 -4.28
CA THR A 211 -18.05 33.54 -4.05
C THR A 211 -17.67 33.73 -2.59
N GLY A 212 -16.71 34.62 -2.31
CA GLY A 212 -16.27 35.00 -0.97
C GLY A 212 -16.56 36.45 -0.64
#